data_AF-A0A1Y3UM48-F1
#
_entry.id   AF-A0A1Y3UM48-F1
#
_cell.length_a   1.000
_cell.length_b   1.000
_cell.length_c   1.000
_cell.angle_alpha   90.00
_cell.angle_beta   90.00
_cell.angle_gamma   90.00
#
_symmetry.space_group_name_H-M   'P 1'
#
loop_
_entity.id
_entity.type
_entity.pdbx_description
1 polymer ?
#
loop_
_entity_poly.entity_id
_entity_poly.type
_entity_poly.pdbx_seq_one_letter_code
_entity_poly.pdbx_strand_id
1 'polypeptide(L)'
;MRIYVIQVIGGRERTGAELLRRHAADAIEECFLPTFELMRRKDGAWRKVRELLFPGYLFVKTADPERLAARLRRVRCLRLTVRRRLSRLHACTRQTSPCASG
;
A
#
# COMPACT_ATOMS: atom_id res chain seq x y z
N MET A 1 4.02 -18.62 2.70
CA MET A 1 4.01 -17.18 3.09
C MET A 1 2.87 -16.48 2.36
N ARG A 2 2.13 -15.58 3.03
CA ARG A 2 0.96 -14.88 2.45
C ARG A 2 1.07 -13.38 2.71
N ILE A 3 0.45 -12.60 1.82
CA ILE A 3 0.34 -11.15 1.96
C ILE A 3 -0.98 -10.82 2.65
N TYR A 4 -0.91 -9.95 3.66
CA TYR A 4 -2.04 -9.43 4.40
C TYR A 4 -2.15 -7.92 4.21
N VAL A 5 -3.35 -7.38 4.42
CA VAL A 5 -3.62 -5.95 4.31
C VAL A 5 -3.97 -5.36 5.67
N ILE A 6 -3.36 -4.22 5.97
CA ILE A 6 -3.69 -3.39 7.14
C ILE A 6 -4.42 -2.16 6.61
N GLN A 7 -5.59 -1.87 7.19
CA GLN A 7 -6.30 -0.64 6.92
C GLN A 7 -5.75 0.47 7.79
N VAL A 8 -5.49 1.62 7.16
CA VAL A 8 -5.03 2.84 7.81
C VAL A 8 -5.92 4.01 7.41
N ILE A 9 -5.82 5.10 8.17
CA ILE A 9 -6.42 6.37 7.76
C ILE A 9 -5.77 6.80 6.45
N GLY A 10 -6.58 7.13 5.43
CA GLY A 10 -6.08 7.58 4.13
C GLY A 10 -5.14 8.78 4.28
N GLY A 11 -4.02 8.77 3.55
CA GLY A 11 -2.96 9.76 3.65
C GLY A 11 -1.97 9.53 4.80
N ARG A 12 -2.19 8.53 5.67
CA ARG A 12 -1.26 8.14 6.75
C ARG A 12 -0.55 6.82 6.47
N GLU A 13 -0.51 6.36 5.23
CA GLU A 13 0.06 5.07 4.84
C GLU A 13 1.54 4.98 5.18
N ARG A 14 2.31 6.03 4.88
CA ARG A 14 3.75 6.09 5.20
C ARG A 14 3.98 6.05 6.71
N THR A 15 3.27 6.87 7.48
CA THR A 15 3.32 6.86 8.95
C THR A 15 2.90 5.51 9.52
N GLY A 16 1.88 4.87 8.94
CA GLY A 16 1.44 3.54 9.34
C GLY A 16 2.51 2.48 9.09
N ALA A 17 3.22 2.54 7.96
CA ALA A 17 4.35 1.65 7.67
C ALA A 17 5.49 1.84 8.68
N GLU A 18 5.78 3.08 9.07
CA GLU A 18 6.80 3.40 10.07
C GLU A 18 6.43 2.86 11.46
N LEU A 19 5.19 3.09 11.91
CA LEU A 19 4.70 2.54 13.18
C LEU A 19 4.74 1.02 13.19
N LEU A 20 4.36 0.41 12.07
CA LEU A 20 4.38 -1.02 11.91
C LEU A 20 5.81 -1.59 12.03
N ARG A 21 6.78 -0.99 11.34
CA ARG A 21 8.20 -1.37 11.46
C ARG A 21 8.73 -1.18 12.87
N ARG A 22 8.32 -0.12 13.59
CA ARG A 22 8.76 0.12 14.97
C ARG A 22 8.22 -0.89 15.97
N HIS A 23 6.98 -1.35 15.81
CA HIS A 23 6.28 -2.14 16.84
C HIS A 23 6.06 -3.61 16.51
N ALA A 24 6.28 -4.01 15.26
CA ALA A 24 6.00 -5.36 14.77
C ALA A 24 7.05 -5.90 13.77
N ALA A 25 8.27 -5.33 13.74
CA ALA A 25 9.35 -5.83 12.87
C ALA A 25 9.60 -7.34 13.03
N ASP A 26 9.45 -7.87 14.24
CA ASP A 26 9.63 -9.29 14.55
C ASP A 26 8.55 -10.21 13.95
N ALA A 27 7.45 -9.64 13.48
CA ALA A 27 6.32 -10.36 12.90
C ALA A 27 6.14 -10.06 11.41
N ILE A 28 7.09 -9.36 10.78
CA ILE A 28 6.97 -8.84 9.42
C ILE A 28 8.24 -9.15 8.64
N GLU A 29 8.06 -9.79 7.49
CA GLU A 29 9.14 -10.01 6.54
C GLU A 29 9.28 -8.79 5.62
N GLU A 30 8.15 -8.27 5.13
CA GLU A 30 8.13 -7.15 4.20
C GLU A 30 6.90 -6.27 4.42
N CYS A 31 7.06 -4.95 4.29
CA CYS A 31 5.96 -4.00 4.30
C CYS A 31 6.15 -2.97 3.19
N PHE A 32 5.14 -2.85 2.31
CA PHE A 32 5.20 -2.02 1.12
C PHE A 32 3.84 -1.37 0.79
N LEU A 33 3.93 -0.36 -0.07
CA LEU A 33 2.81 0.42 -0.58
C LEU A 33 2.77 0.28 -2.10
N PRO A 34 1.80 -0.44 -2.66
CA PRO A 34 1.64 -0.50 -4.10
C PRO A 34 1.37 0.89 -4.67
N THR A 35 2.18 1.27 -5.65
CA THR A 35 2.06 2.55 -6.36
C THR A 35 1.97 2.31 -7.86
N PHE A 36 1.38 3.25 -8.57
CA PHE A 36 1.40 3.31 -10.03
C PHE A 36 1.94 4.66 -10.50
N GLU A 37 2.41 4.70 -11.75
CA GLU A 37 2.88 5.92 -12.39
C GLU A 37 1.85 6.37 -13.43
N LEU A 38 1.57 7.68 -13.46
CA LEU A 38 0.67 8.30 -14.42
C LEU A 38 1.21 9.66 -14.87
N MET A 39 0.73 10.13 -16.02
CA MET A 39 1.01 11.50 -16.47
C MET A 39 -0.12 12.42 -16.00
N ARG A 40 0.23 13.49 -15.28
CA ARG A 40 -0.72 14.51 -14.80
C ARG A 40 -0.33 15.86 -15.38
N ARG A 41 -1.28 16.55 -16.01
CA ARG A 41 -1.07 17.93 -16.45
C ARG A 41 -1.28 18.86 -15.26
N LYS A 42 -0.24 19.61 -14.89
CA LYS A 42 -0.27 20.60 -13.81
C LYS A 42 0.51 21.83 -14.27
N ASP A 43 -0.09 23.01 -14.13
CA ASP A 43 0.50 24.29 -14.52
C ASP A 43 0.98 24.29 -15.99
N GLY A 44 0.14 23.77 -16.89
CA GLY A 44 0.43 23.68 -18.32
C GLY A 44 1.38 22.55 -18.73
N ALA A 45 2.19 22.02 -17.81
CA ALA A 45 3.19 20.98 -18.07
C ALA A 45 2.68 19.56 -17.74
N TRP A 46 3.04 18.59 -18.58
CA TRP A 46 2.86 17.17 -18.27
C TRP A 46 3.97 16.71 -17.33
N ARG A 47 3.58 16.16 -16.17
CA ARG A 47 4.52 15.61 -15.19
C ARG A 47 4.18 14.16 -14.91
N LYS A 48 5.20 13.32 -14.84
CA LYS A 48 5.05 11.96 -14.32
C LYS A 48 4.88 12.04 -12.81
N VAL A 49 3.81 11.43 -12.30
CA VAL A 49 3.48 11.39 -10.87
C VAL A 49 3.31 9.94 -10.45
N ARG A 50 3.76 9.63 -9.24
CA ARG A 50 3.58 8.33 -8.60
C ARG A 50 2.51 8.45 -7.52
N GLU A 51 1.44 7.67 -7.63
CA GLU A 51 0.32 7.68 -6.69
C GLU A 51 0.10 6.28 -6.09
N LEU A 52 -0.57 6.22 -4.92
CA LEU A 52 -0.91 4.96 -4.26
C LEU A 52 -2.00 4.24 -5.06
N LEU A 53 -1.77 2.97 -5.37
CA LEU A 53 -2.75 2.14 -6.06
C LEU A 53 -3.96 1.82 -5.15
N PHE A 54 -3.71 1.72 -3.84
CA PHE A 54 -4.73 1.48 -2.82
C PHE A 54 -4.58 2.45 -1.65
N PRO A 55 -5.13 3.67 -1.75
CA PRO A 55 -5.16 4.61 -0.63
C PRO A 55 -5.88 3.99 0.59
N GLY A 56 -5.35 4.21 1.78
CA GLY A 56 -5.86 3.66 3.04
C GLY A 56 -5.43 2.22 3.33
N TYR A 57 -4.53 1.64 2.54
CA TYR A 57 -4.06 0.25 2.73
C TYR A 57 -2.54 0.14 2.78
N LEU A 58 -2.07 -0.74 3.67
CA LEU A 58 -0.68 -1.19 3.79
C LEU A 58 -0.60 -2.68 3.52
N PHE A 59 0.37 -3.10 2.69
CA PHE A 59 0.58 -4.50 2.36
C PHE A 59 1.75 -5.05 3.17
N VAL A 60 1.54 -6.22 3.75
CA VAL A 60 2.50 -6.85 4.68
C VAL A 60 2.64 -8.32 4.37
N LYS A 61 3.88 -8.76 4.15
CA LYS A 61 4.23 -10.17 4.03
C LYS A 61 4.61 -10.69 5.41
N THR A 62 3.94 -11.74 5.85
CA THR A 62 4.22 -12.37 7.15
C THR A 62 3.98 -13.87 7.11
N ALA A 63 4.76 -14.59 7.93
CA ALA A 63 4.61 -16.00 8.23
C ALA A 63 3.54 -16.24 9.31
N ASP A 64 3.37 -15.27 10.19
CA ASP A 64 2.64 -15.38 11.45
C ASP A 64 1.65 -14.19 11.57
N PRO A 65 0.48 -14.29 10.91
CA PRO A 65 -0.53 -13.25 10.94
C PRO A 65 -1.14 -13.05 12.33
N GLU A 66 -1.10 -14.07 13.20
CA GLU A 66 -1.66 -14.02 14.54
C GLU A 66 -0.79 -13.18 15.46
N ARG A 67 0.54 -13.37 15.42
CA ARG A 67 1.51 -12.51 16.11
C ARG A 67 1.44 -11.09 15.59
N LEU A 68 1.34 -10.89 14.27
CA LEU A 68 1.15 -9.56 13.68
C LEU A 68 -0.12 -8.87 14.22
N ALA A 69 -1.24 -9.60 14.28
CA ALA A 69 -2.49 -9.09 14.86
C ALA A 69 -2.33 -8.70 16.33
N ALA A 70 -1.64 -9.52 17.12
CA ALA A 70 -1.37 -9.25 18.53
C ALA A 70 -0.50 -7.99 18.74
N ARG A 71 0.55 -7.81 17.92
CA ARG A 71 1.39 -6.59 17.93
C ARG A 71 0.58 -5.35 17.57
N LEU A 72 -0.28 -5.45 16.55
CA LEU A 72 -1.09 -4.34 16.07
C LEU A 72 -2.14 -3.86 17.09
N ARG A 73 -2.69 -4.75 17.91
CA ARG A 73 -3.60 -4.35 19.02
C ARG A 73 -2.93 -3.38 20.01
N ARG A 74 -1.60 -3.41 20.12
CA ARG A 74 -0.83 -2.50 20.99
C ARG A 74 -0.57 -1.14 20.32
N VAL A 75 -0.69 -1.05 19.00
CA VAL A 75 -0.51 0.18 18.21
C VAL A 75 -1.87 0.83 17.97
N ARG A 76 -2.27 1.72 18.89
CA ARG A 76 -3.54 2.47 18.79
C ARG A 76 -3.51 3.44 17.60
N CYS A 77 -3.90 2.97 16.41
CA CYS A 77 -4.25 3.72 15.20
C CYS A 77 -4.29 2.83 13.93
N LEU A 78 -3.86 1.57 14.02
CA LEU A 78 -3.84 0.63 12.91
C LEU A 78 -4.94 -0.42 13.07
N ARG A 79 -5.68 -0.73 11.99
CA ARG A 79 -6.68 -1.80 11.98
C ARG A 79 -6.23 -2.91 11.02
N LEU A 80 -5.81 -4.04 11.57
CA LEU A 80 -5.57 -5.23 10.74
C LEU A 80 -6.91 -5.79 10.27
N THR A 81 -7.10 -5.87 8.96
CA THR A 81 -8.29 -6.53 8.38
C THR A 81 -7.83 -7.68 7.50
N VAL A 82 -8.06 -8.91 7.92
CA VAL A 82 -7.77 -10.09 7.09
C VAL A 82 -8.87 -10.22 6.02
N ARG A 83 -8.70 -9.56 4.87
CA ARG A 83 -9.57 -9.78 3.70
C ARG A 83 -8.97 -10.87 2.83
N ARG A 84 -9.62 -12.05 2.79
CA ARG A 84 -9.21 -13.20 1.95
C ARG A 84 -9.44 -13.02 0.44
N ARG A 85 -9.96 -11.87 -0.02
CA ARG A 85 -10.15 -11.57 -1.45
C ARG A 85 -9.99 -10.08 -1.74
N LEU A 86 -8.91 -9.72 -2.43
CA LEU A 86 -8.79 -8.47 -3.19
C LEU A 86 -9.38 -8.71 -4.59
N SER A 87 -10.67 -9.05 -4.69
CA SER A 87 -11.30 -9.46 -5.96
C SER A 87 -11.56 -8.32 -6.97
N ARG A 88 -10.81 -7.21 -6.87
CA ARG A 88 -10.78 -6.14 -7.88
C ARG A 88 -9.36 -5.57 -8.06
N LEU A 89 -8.36 -6.45 -8.14
CA LEU A 89 -7.10 -6.14 -8.82
C LEU A 89 -7.31 -6.37 -10.32
N HIS A 90 -8.12 -5.54 -10.97
CA HIS A 90 -7.92 -5.34 -12.41
C HIS A 90 -6.64 -4.54 -12.53
N ALA A 91 -5.55 -5.25 -12.79
CA ALA A 91 -4.31 -4.67 -13.25
C ALA A 91 -4.66 -3.73 -14.40
N CYS A 92 -4.58 -2.42 -14.17
CA CYS A 92 -4.65 -1.45 -15.24
C CYS A 92 -3.29 -1.46 -15.95
N THR A 93 -2.96 -2.59 -16.59
CA THR A 93 -1.96 -2.66 -17.64
C THR A 93 -2.61 -2.20 -18.93
N ARG A 94 -2.96 -0.91 -19.01
CA ARG A 94 -3.17 -0.25 -20.30
C ARG A 94 -2.02 0.71 -20.52
N GLN A 95 -1.06 0.20 -21.28
CA GLN A 95 -0.42 0.87 -22.40
C GLN A 95 -0.19 2.37 -22.19
N THR A 96 1.04 2.69 -21.81
CA THR A 96 1.69 3.90 -22.27
C THR A 96 1.70 3.88 -23.80
N SER A 97 0.70 4.50 -24.43
CA SER A 97 0.90 5.05 -25.78
C SER A 97 1.82 6.26 -25.63
N PRO A 98 2.98 6.31 -26.28
CA PRO A 98 3.70 7.56 -26.42
C PRO A 98 2.92 8.40 -27.42
N CYS A 99 2.20 9.43 -26.94
CA CYS A 99 1.85 10.56 -27.79
C CYS A 99 3.16 11.31 -28.08
N ALA A 100 3.90 10.80 -29.05
CA ALA A 100 4.98 11.52 -29.68
C ALA A 100 4.38 12.39 -30.79
N SER A 101 4.60 13.70 -30.63
CA SER A 101 4.94 14.70 -31.66
C SER A 101 3.99 14.98 -32.83
N GLY A 102 3.76 16.28 -33.04
CA GLY A 102 3.68 16.89 -34.37
C GLY A 102 2.28 17.20 -34.84
#